data_AF-A0A944WZL2-F1
#
_entry.id   AF-A0A944WZL2-F1
#
_cell.length_a   1.000
_cell.length_b   1.000
_cell.length_c   1.000
_cell.angle_alpha   90.00
_cell.angle_beta   90.00
_cell.angle_gamma   90.00
#
_symmetry.space_group_name_H-M   'P 1'
#
loop_
_entity.id
_entity.type
_entity.pdbx_description
1 polymer ?
#
loop_
_entity_poly.entity_id
_entity_poly.type
_entity_poly.pdbx_seq_one_letter_code
_entity_poly.pdbx_strand_id
1 'polypeptide(L)'
;MSKFFRKIIDYRNTQNDKMVALFKDRSYFVSFIVGFILLFAGQIVTFKVASYNDEMFDTVTVGDLLLEILPTVDLTFFYTWGSLIFLISVAVYTLFVRIELAPWAMKTFGVLFMVRALFMVLTHLGPPEGMFYLLYPPTMEDKFLFSHFFFLNDLFFSGHVANAFLGALIFRNYKFKWYCLIVSIVMAATVLLMKMHYTIDVLAAYFVTYGIYALSDRLFHKYNERFKKIIEKKTKFRFKEPYHPEVPALG
;
A
#
# COMPACT_ATOMS: atom_id res chain seq x y z
N MET A 1 -17.10 -28.83 23.72
CA MET A 1 -16.40 -27.76 22.95
C MET A 1 -17.06 -27.66 21.58
N SER A 2 -17.68 -26.51 21.24
CA SER A 2 -18.45 -26.37 20.00
C SER A 2 -17.56 -26.54 18.76
N LYS A 3 -18.14 -26.98 17.62
CA LYS A 3 -17.42 -27.10 16.33
C LYS A 3 -16.68 -25.81 15.93
N PHE A 4 -17.20 -24.67 16.35
CA PHE A 4 -16.59 -23.35 16.14
C PHE A 4 -15.27 -23.19 16.89
N PHE A 5 -15.22 -23.53 18.18
CA PHE A 5 -13.98 -23.44 18.98
C PHE A 5 -12.88 -24.37 18.46
N ARG A 6 -13.23 -25.59 18.03
CA ARG A 6 -12.25 -26.51 17.40
C ARG A 6 -11.65 -25.90 16.13
N LYS A 7 -12.48 -25.33 15.26
CA LYS A 7 -12.01 -24.68 14.01
C LYS A 7 -11.06 -23.51 14.27
N ILE A 8 -11.29 -22.73 15.32
CA ILE A 8 -10.38 -21.63 15.73
C ILE A 8 -9.05 -22.19 16.22
N ILE A 9 -9.07 -23.22 17.06
CA ILE A 9 -7.86 -23.86 17.60
C ILE A 9 -7.04 -24.48 16.46
N ASP A 10 -7.68 -25.18 15.54
CA ASP A 10 -7.03 -25.81 14.39
C ASP A 10 -6.40 -24.76 13.45
N TYR A 11 -7.11 -23.65 13.21
CA TYR A 11 -6.58 -22.52 12.43
C TYR A 11 -5.34 -21.92 13.10
N ARG A 12 -5.41 -21.65 14.41
CA ARG A 12 -4.30 -21.09 15.18
C ARG A 12 -3.08 -22.01 15.17
N ASN A 13 -3.28 -23.31 15.39
CA ASN A 13 -2.20 -24.30 15.36
C ASN A 13 -1.55 -24.35 13.98
N THR A 14 -2.34 -24.35 12.91
CA THR A 14 -1.84 -24.33 11.53
C THR A 14 -1.03 -23.06 11.24
N GLN A 15 -1.46 -21.89 11.73
CA GLN A 15 -0.70 -20.65 11.56
C GLN A 15 0.60 -20.65 12.36
N ASN A 16 0.59 -21.15 13.59
CA ASN A 16 1.81 -21.31 14.38
C ASN A 16 2.82 -22.23 13.68
N ASP A 17 2.36 -23.34 13.10
CA ASP A 17 3.21 -24.27 12.37
C ASP A 17 3.86 -23.61 11.13
N LYS A 18 3.10 -22.77 10.41
CA LYS A 18 3.63 -21.97 9.29
C LYS A 18 4.70 -20.99 9.76
N MET A 19 4.42 -20.23 10.81
CA MET A 19 5.37 -19.26 11.38
C MET A 19 6.66 -19.95 11.79
N VAL A 20 6.57 -21.02 12.58
CA VAL A 20 7.75 -21.79 13.05
C VAL A 20 8.52 -22.38 11.87
N ALA A 21 7.85 -22.89 10.84
CA ALA A 21 8.51 -23.43 9.65
C ALA A 21 9.28 -22.35 8.88
N LEU A 22 8.68 -21.17 8.68
CA LEU A 22 9.29 -20.08 7.92
C LEU A 22 10.41 -19.40 8.70
N PHE A 23 10.21 -19.08 9.98
CA PHE A 23 11.23 -18.40 10.79
C PHE A 23 12.46 -19.28 11.12
N LYS A 24 12.35 -20.61 10.98
CA LYS A 24 13.52 -21.50 10.99
C LYS A 24 14.39 -21.40 9.74
N ASP A 25 13.82 -20.96 8.61
CA ASP A 25 14.58 -20.75 7.39
C ASP A 25 15.32 -19.40 7.43
N ARG A 26 16.65 -19.45 7.38
CA ARG A 26 17.50 -18.25 7.44
C ARG A 26 17.19 -17.26 6.32
N SER A 27 16.85 -17.73 5.11
CA SER A 27 16.57 -16.85 3.98
C SER A 27 15.23 -16.12 4.15
N TYR A 28 14.21 -16.79 4.70
CA TYR A 28 12.96 -16.14 5.09
C TYR A 28 13.20 -15.06 6.15
N PHE A 29 13.89 -15.40 7.24
CA PHE A 29 14.16 -14.46 8.33
C PHE A 29 14.90 -13.21 7.84
N VAL A 30 16.00 -13.39 7.09
CA VAL A 30 16.75 -12.26 6.51
C VAL A 30 15.87 -11.44 5.57
N SER A 31 15.10 -12.09 4.68
CA SER A 31 14.22 -11.34 3.77
C SER A 31 13.11 -10.61 4.51
N PHE A 32 12.62 -11.13 5.64
CA PHE A 32 11.62 -10.48 6.47
C PHE A 32 12.21 -9.21 7.11
N ILE A 33 13.40 -9.29 7.71
CA ILE A 33 14.10 -8.14 8.29
C ILE A 33 14.42 -7.08 7.24
N VAL A 34 14.95 -7.48 6.08
CA VAL A 34 15.22 -6.55 4.97
C VAL A 34 13.93 -5.89 4.49
N GLY A 35 12.83 -6.64 4.36
CA GLY A 35 11.53 -6.08 3.99
C GLY A 35 11.01 -5.09 5.02
N PHE A 36 11.13 -5.41 6.31
CA PHE A 36 10.77 -4.51 7.39
C PHE A 36 11.57 -3.21 7.33
N ILE A 37 12.90 -3.29 7.23
CA ILE A 37 13.77 -2.12 7.12
C ILE A 37 13.39 -1.27 5.90
N LEU A 38 13.22 -1.90 4.73
CA LEU A 38 12.90 -1.18 3.49
C LEU A 38 11.52 -0.49 3.55
N LEU A 39 10.52 -1.13 4.16
CA LEU A 39 9.20 -0.56 4.36
C LEU A 39 9.26 0.71 5.22
N PHE A 40 9.87 0.63 6.40
CA PHE A 40 9.94 1.76 7.33
C PHE A 40 10.88 2.86 6.82
N ALA A 41 12.01 2.49 6.21
CA ALA A 41 12.89 3.46 5.57
C ALA A 41 12.15 4.23 4.46
N GLY A 42 11.41 3.53 3.61
CA GLY A 42 10.60 4.16 2.55
C GLY A 42 9.59 5.16 3.11
N GLN A 43 8.88 4.78 4.18
CA GLN A 43 7.91 5.68 4.83
C GLN A 43 8.58 6.91 5.44
N ILE A 44 9.72 6.73 6.14
CA ILE A 44 10.48 7.83 6.75
C ILE A 44 10.99 8.79 5.67
N VAL A 45 11.51 8.25 4.55
CA VAL A 45 12.00 9.07 3.44
C VAL A 45 10.86 9.85 2.79
N THR A 46 9.72 9.20 2.54
CA THR A 46 8.50 9.84 2.01
C THR A 46 8.06 10.99 2.90
N PHE A 47 7.98 10.75 4.22
CA PHE A 47 7.63 11.77 5.20
C PHE A 47 8.58 12.97 5.15
N LYS A 48 9.90 12.72 5.19
CA LYS A 48 10.90 13.79 5.16
C LYS A 48 10.87 14.60 3.88
N VAL A 49 10.67 13.93 2.74
CA VAL A 49 10.53 14.61 1.46
C VAL A 49 9.27 15.47 1.42
N ALA A 50 8.14 14.97 1.92
CA ALA A 50 6.91 15.73 1.98
C ALA A 50 7.06 16.99 2.86
N SER A 51 7.66 16.86 4.06
CA SER A 51 8.00 18.02 4.91
C SER A 51 8.94 19.00 4.20
N TYR A 52 9.99 18.49 3.55
CA TYR A 52 10.96 19.31 2.83
C TYR A 52 10.31 20.10 1.68
N ASN A 53 9.41 19.47 0.93
CA ASN A 53 8.69 20.12 -0.15
C ASN A 53 7.79 21.26 0.35
N ASP A 54 7.08 21.03 1.45
CA ASP A 54 6.19 22.03 2.07
C ASP A 54 6.95 23.24 2.64
N GLU A 55 8.18 23.04 3.11
CA GLU A 55 8.99 24.11 3.73
C GLU A 55 9.81 24.93 2.73
N MET A 56 10.26 24.33 1.62
CA MET A 56 11.37 24.87 0.83
C MET A 56 10.99 25.42 -0.54
N PHE A 57 9.82 25.09 -1.07
CA PHE A 57 9.43 25.48 -2.43
C PHE A 57 8.13 26.27 -2.45
N ASP A 58 8.17 27.38 -3.17
CA ASP A 58 6.95 28.04 -3.62
C ASP A 58 6.33 27.18 -4.72
N THR A 59 5.23 26.51 -4.38
CA THR A 59 4.57 25.60 -5.31
C THR A 59 3.51 26.32 -6.13
N VAL A 60 3.32 25.85 -7.37
CA VAL A 60 2.33 26.42 -8.30
C VAL A 60 1.22 25.41 -8.51
N THR A 61 -0.02 25.87 -8.38
CA THR A 61 -1.21 25.10 -8.71
C THR A 61 -1.34 25.00 -10.23
N VAL A 62 -1.69 23.81 -10.72
CA VAL A 62 -1.93 23.55 -12.14
C VAL A 62 -3.41 23.24 -12.39
N GLY A 63 -3.89 23.57 -13.59
CA GLY A 63 -5.28 23.31 -13.97
C GLY A 63 -5.57 21.81 -14.12
N ASP A 64 -6.79 21.40 -13.78
CA ASP A 64 -7.25 20.01 -13.88
C ASP A 64 -8.71 19.95 -14.32
N LEU A 65 -8.91 19.45 -15.55
CA LEU A 65 -10.21 19.40 -16.21
C LEU A 65 -11.30 18.70 -15.37
N LEU A 66 -10.94 17.64 -14.64
CA LEU A 66 -11.92 16.90 -13.87
C LEU A 66 -12.22 17.62 -12.55
N LEU A 67 -11.20 18.17 -11.89
CA LEU A 67 -11.39 18.89 -10.64
C LEU A 67 -12.12 20.22 -10.81
N GLU A 68 -12.07 20.85 -11.98
CA GLU A 68 -12.87 22.04 -12.31
C GLU A 68 -14.38 21.76 -12.30
N ILE A 69 -14.78 20.54 -12.65
CA ILE A 69 -16.18 20.13 -12.77
C ILE A 69 -16.68 19.50 -11.45
N LEU A 70 -15.80 18.82 -10.71
CA LEU A 70 -16.18 18.12 -9.49
C LEU A 70 -16.43 19.08 -8.31
N PRO A 71 -17.47 18.82 -7.50
CA PRO A 71 -17.67 19.53 -6.25
C PRO A 71 -16.60 19.11 -5.24
N THR A 72 -16.24 20.04 -4.35
CA THR A 72 -15.46 19.70 -3.16
C THR A 72 -16.39 19.12 -2.09
N VAL A 73 -16.17 17.87 -1.69
CA VAL A 73 -17.00 17.13 -0.72
C VAL A 73 -16.16 16.69 0.48
N ASP A 74 -16.70 16.82 1.69
CA ASP A 74 -16.05 16.28 2.88
C ASP A 74 -16.11 14.74 2.90
N LEU A 75 -14.96 14.12 2.69
CA LEU A 75 -14.76 12.67 2.82
C LEU A 75 -13.59 12.36 3.76
N THR A 76 -13.34 13.25 4.74
CA THR A 76 -12.22 13.18 5.69
C THR A 76 -12.12 11.82 6.38
N PHE A 77 -13.25 11.20 6.72
CA PHE A 77 -13.27 9.87 7.30
C PHE A 77 -12.61 8.82 6.39
N PHE A 78 -12.93 8.80 5.09
CA PHE A 78 -12.34 7.85 4.15
C PHE A 78 -10.86 8.17 3.89
N TYR A 79 -10.53 9.45 3.77
CA TYR A 79 -9.16 9.90 3.53
C TYR A 79 -8.22 9.48 4.66
N THR A 80 -8.55 9.80 5.91
CA THR A 80 -7.69 9.55 7.06
C THR A 80 -7.88 8.15 7.65
N TRP A 81 -9.11 7.81 8.05
CA TRP A 81 -9.36 6.55 8.75
C TRP A 81 -9.51 5.38 7.77
N GLY A 82 -10.14 5.60 6.62
CA GLY A 82 -10.28 4.58 5.59
C GLY A 82 -8.94 4.05 5.09
N SER A 83 -7.98 4.95 4.86
CA SER A 83 -6.62 4.58 4.43
C SER A 83 -5.84 3.83 5.52
N LEU A 84 -5.92 4.27 6.77
CA LEU A 84 -5.29 3.59 7.90
C LEU A 84 -5.87 2.19 8.15
N ILE A 85 -7.20 2.08 8.18
CA ILE A 85 -7.91 0.80 8.32
C ILE A 85 -7.51 -0.14 7.18
N PHE A 86 -7.39 0.38 5.96
CA PHE A 86 -6.93 -0.41 4.83
C PHE A 86 -5.51 -0.94 5.04
N LEU A 87 -4.54 -0.10 5.40
CA LEU A 87 -3.15 -0.54 5.63
C LEU A 87 -3.07 -1.57 6.77
N ILE A 88 -3.79 -1.36 7.86
CA ILE A 88 -3.89 -2.33 8.96
C ILE A 88 -4.49 -3.64 8.47
N SER A 89 -5.56 -3.60 7.67
CA SER A 89 -6.19 -4.81 7.14
C SER A 89 -5.25 -5.62 6.24
N VAL A 90 -4.43 -4.95 5.41
CA VAL A 90 -3.41 -5.58 4.58
C VAL A 90 -2.32 -6.19 5.45
N ALA A 91 -1.82 -5.47 6.45
CA ALA A 91 -0.81 -5.98 7.38
C ALA A 91 -1.32 -7.21 8.15
N VAL A 92 -2.53 -7.15 8.69
CA VAL A 92 -3.18 -8.26 9.41
C VAL A 92 -3.41 -9.45 8.48
N TYR A 93 -3.97 -9.24 7.29
CA TYR A 93 -4.20 -10.33 6.34
C TYR A 93 -2.88 -10.99 5.94
N THR A 94 -1.83 -10.20 5.69
CA THR A 94 -0.51 -10.72 5.35
C THR A 94 0.07 -11.53 6.50
N LEU A 95 0.18 -10.96 7.70
CA LEU A 95 0.87 -11.60 8.82
C LEU A 95 0.13 -12.81 9.42
N PHE A 96 -1.21 -12.78 9.42
CA PHE A 96 -2.01 -13.81 10.08
C PHE A 96 -2.67 -14.81 9.11
N VAL A 97 -2.71 -14.51 7.81
CA VAL A 97 -3.37 -15.37 6.81
C VAL A 97 -2.40 -15.86 5.73
N ARG A 98 -1.46 -15.01 5.31
CA ARG A 98 -0.52 -15.25 4.18
C ARG A 98 0.91 -14.84 4.52
N ILE A 99 1.42 -15.35 5.63
CA ILE A 99 2.72 -14.93 6.15
C ILE A 99 3.88 -15.22 5.17
N GLU A 100 3.73 -16.21 4.30
CA GLU A 100 4.68 -16.49 3.20
C GLU A 100 4.90 -15.30 2.26
N LEU A 101 3.92 -14.39 2.15
CA LEU A 101 4.00 -13.20 1.32
C LEU A 101 4.59 -12.00 2.06
N ALA A 102 4.73 -12.06 3.39
CA ALA A 102 5.10 -10.90 4.19
C ALA A 102 6.41 -10.23 3.76
N PRO A 103 7.54 -10.97 3.55
CA PRO A 103 8.77 -10.34 3.10
C PRO A 103 8.64 -9.62 1.76
N TRP A 104 7.91 -10.21 0.81
CA TRP A 104 7.71 -9.62 -0.51
C TRP A 104 6.77 -8.42 -0.48
N ALA A 105 5.66 -8.52 0.24
CA ALA A 105 4.74 -7.41 0.42
C ALA A 105 5.46 -6.20 1.03
N MET A 106 6.19 -6.39 2.15
CA MET A 106 6.93 -5.30 2.82
C MET A 106 7.97 -4.65 1.90
N LYS A 107 8.75 -5.46 1.16
CA LYS A 107 9.71 -4.91 0.18
C LYS A 107 9.02 -4.14 -0.93
N THR A 108 7.91 -4.64 -1.46
CA THR A 108 7.20 -3.98 -2.57
C THR A 108 6.57 -2.67 -2.14
N PHE A 109 5.94 -2.62 -0.96
CA PHE A 109 5.46 -1.36 -0.37
C PHE A 109 6.62 -0.40 -0.06
N GLY A 110 7.75 -0.90 0.45
CA GLY A 110 8.94 -0.06 0.66
C GLY A 110 9.49 0.56 -0.64
N VAL A 111 9.56 -0.22 -1.73
CA VAL A 111 9.92 0.30 -3.06
C VAL A 111 8.89 1.31 -3.55
N LEU A 112 7.59 1.07 -3.33
CA LEU A 112 6.53 2.03 -3.67
C LEU A 112 6.77 3.38 -3.00
N PHE A 113 7.04 3.38 -1.70
CA PHE A 113 7.31 4.60 -0.94
C PHE A 113 8.59 5.30 -1.40
N MET A 114 9.66 4.56 -1.68
CA MET A 114 10.90 5.14 -2.21
C MET A 114 10.70 5.81 -3.58
N VAL A 115 9.96 5.14 -4.48
CA VAL A 115 9.65 5.70 -5.79
C VAL A 115 8.76 6.93 -5.66
N ARG A 116 7.74 6.90 -4.79
CA ARG A 116 6.91 8.09 -4.51
C ARG A 116 7.76 9.24 -3.97
N ALA A 117 8.65 8.99 -3.02
CA ALA A 117 9.55 10.02 -2.49
C ALA A 117 10.43 10.64 -3.58
N LEU A 118 10.98 9.83 -4.50
CA LEU A 118 11.72 10.34 -5.64
C LEU A 118 10.84 11.27 -6.50
N PHE A 119 9.63 10.85 -6.84
CA PHE A 119 8.72 11.65 -7.66
C PHE A 119 8.31 12.96 -7.00
N MET A 120 8.05 12.96 -5.67
CA MET A 120 7.70 14.18 -4.95
C MET A 120 8.81 15.25 -5.04
N VAL A 121 10.09 14.86 -4.91
CA VAL A 121 11.24 15.79 -5.08
C VAL A 121 11.38 16.27 -6.53
N LEU A 122 10.81 15.56 -7.51
CA LEU A 122 10.93 15.95 -8.91
C LEU A 122 9.81 16.87 -9.40
N THR A 123 8.64 16.86 -8.77
CA THR A 123 7.45 17.52 -9.32
C THR A 123 7.02 18.81 -8.62
N HIS A 124 7.35 19.02 -7.34
CA HIS A 124 7.03 20.24 -6.55
C HIS A 124 5.68 20.90 -6.89
N LEU A 125 4.61 20.09 -6.99
CA LEU A 125 3.28 20.57 -7.39
C LEU A 125 2.60 21.25 -6.20
N GLY A 126 1.91 22.36 -6.48
CA GLY A 126 1.07 23.04 -5.48
C GLY A 126 -0.29 22.35 -5.31
N PRO A 127 -0.98 22.58 -4.19
CA PRO A 127 -2.28 21.97 -3.93
C PRO A 127 -3.29 22.36 -5.01
N PRO A 128 -4.18 21.43 -5.44
CA PRO A 128 -5.23 21.75 -6.40
C PRO A 128 -6.17 22.86 -5.92
N GLU A 129 -6.73 23.61 -6.86
CA GLU A 129 -7.71 24.65 -6.53
C GLU A 129 -8.94 24.04 -5.85
N GLY A 130 -9.37 24.66 -4.74
CA GLY A 130 -10.51 24.17 -3.96
C GLY A 130 -10.23 22.90 -3.16
N MET A 131 -8.95 22.55 -2.91
CA MET A 131 -8.55 21.51 -1.97
C MET A 131 -9.31 21.67 -0.64
N PHE A 132 -9.95 20.59 -0.20
CA PHE A 132 -10.84 20.61 0.97
C PHE A 132 -10.18 21.20 2.21
N TYR A 133 -8.94 20.79 2.52
CA TYR A 133 -8.26 21.27 3.73
C TYR A 133 -7.71 22.69 3.66
N LEU A 134 -7.67 23.31 2.47
CA LEU A 134 -7.44 24.76 2.36
C LEU A 134 -8.71 25.54 2.70
N LEU A 135 -9.88 25.00 2.33
CA LEU A 135 -11.18 25.60 2.62
C LEU A 135 -11.62 25.37 4.08
N TYR A 136 -11.33 24.19 4.61
CA TYR A 136 -11.69 23.73 5.95
C TYR A 136 -10.45 23.17 6.65
N PRO A 137 -9.56 24.04 7.17
CA PRO A 137 -8.35 23.60 7.84
C PRO A 137 -8.68 22.69 9.04
N PRO A 138 -7.98 21.56 9.21
CA PRO A 138 -8.25 20.64 10.31
C PRO A 138 -8.11 21.34 11.67
N THR A 139 -8.98 20.99 12.61
CA THR A 139 -9.02 21.59 13.95
C THR A 139 -7.80 21.17 14.78
N MET A 140 -7.54 21.86 15.90
CA MET A 140 -6.40 21.53 16.77
C MET A 140 -6.47 20.12 17.38
N GLU A 141 -7.68 19.55 17.52
CA GLU A 141 -7.88 18.16 17.98
C GLU A 141 -7.52 17.15 16.89
N ASP A 142 -7.91 17.40 15.63
CA ASP A 142 -7.49 16.60 14.46
C ASP A 142 -5.97 16.65 14.24
N LYS A 143 -5.40 17.82 14.53
CA LYS A 143 -3.95 18.05 14.52
C LYS A 143 -3.23 17.22 15.59
N PHE A 144 -3.78 16.94 16.77
CA PHE A 144 -3.00 16.24 17.79
C PHE A 144 -2.61 14.80 17.39
N LEU A 145 -3.46 14.10 16.63
CA LEU A 145 -3.19 12.73 16.16
C LEU A 145 -2.54 12.67 14.77
N PHE A 146 -2.84 13.63 13.88
CA PHE A 146 -2.43 13.57 12.48
C PHE A 146 -1.75 14.84 11.94
N SER A 147 -1.53 15.90 12.74
CA SER A 147 -0.90 17.16 12.27
C SER A 147 0.44 16.95 11.59
N HIS A 148 1.20 15.97 12.06
CA HIS A 148 2.54 15.70 11.55
C HIS A 148 2.50 14.93 10.21
N PHE A 149 1.38 14.31 9.86
CA PHE A 149 1.18 13.56 8.61
C PHE A 149 0.33 14.32 7.60
N PHE A 150 0.09 15.60 7.86
CA PHE A 150 -0.64 16.49 6.98
C PHE A 150 0.36 17.23 6.09
N PHE A 151 0.34 16.92 4.80
CA PHE A 151 1.19 17.56 3.79
C PHE A 151 0.32 18.17 2.71
N LEU A 152 0.68 19.37 2.25
CA LEU A 152 -0.05 20.05 1.18
C LEU A 152 0.54 19.76 -0.20
N ASN A 153 1.85 19.46 -0.27
CA ASN A 153 2.58 19.26 -1.52
C ASN A 153 3.09 17.81 -1.70
N ASP A 154 2.45 16.81 -1.09
CA ASP A 154 2.78 15.39 -1.28
C ASP A 154 2.00 14.75 -2.45
N LEU A 155 1.90 15.45 -3.57
CA LEU A 155 0.88 15.15 -4.59
C LEU A 155 1.25 13.95 -5.48
N PHE A 156 2.32 14.04 -6.28
CA PHE A 156 2.57 13.06 -7.33
C PHE A 156 3.32 11.80 -6.85
N PHE A 157 2.85 10.58 -7.10
CA PHE A 157 1.50 10.13 -7.50
C PHE A 157 0.70 9.69 -6.26
N SER A 158 -0.63 9.63 -6.32
CA SER A 158 -1.45 9.41 -5.12
C SER A 158 -1.11 8.14 -4.33
N GLY A 159 -0.62 8.32 -3.09
CA GLY A 159 -0.29 7.21 -2.19
C GLY A 159 -1.52 6.40 -1.75
N HIS A 160 -2.66 7.06 -1.54
CA HIS A 160 -3.92 6.41 -1.14
C HIS A 160 -4.39 5.39 -2.18
N VAL A 161 -4.39 5.78 -3.45
CA VAL A 161 -4.79 4.93 -4.58
C VAL A 161 -3.75 3.83 -4.81
N ALA A 162 -2.46 4.19 -4.82
CA ALA A 162 -1.37 3.28 -5.08
C ALA A 162 -1.25 2.17 -4.03
N ASN A 163 -1.36 2.50 -2.74
CA ASN A 163 -1.30 1.51 -1.66
C ASN A 163 -2.42 0.47 -1.81
N ALA A 164 -3.63 0.94 -2.09
CA ALA A 164 -4.79 0.09 -2.26
C ALA A 164 -4.69 -0.80 -3.50
N PHE A 165 -4.26 -0.22 -4.62
CA PHE A 165 -4.06 -0.97 -5.86
C PHE A 165 -2.91 -1.98 -5.74
N LEU A 166 -1.81 -1.62 -5.06
CA LEU A 166 -0.69 -2.53 -4.80
C LEU A 166 -1.15 -3.75 -4.00
N GLY A 167 -2.01 -3.55 -2.99
CA GLY A 167 -2.65 -4.64 -2.27
C GLY A 167 -3.40 -5.58 -3.22
N ALA A 168 -4.18 -5.06 -4.16
CA ALA A 168 -4.88 -5.87 -5.14
C ALA A 168 -3.95 -6.72 -6.02
N LEU A 169 -2.81 -6.15 -6.44
CA LEU A 169 -1.82 -6.85 -7.25
C LEU A 169 -1.07 -7.92 -6.45
N ILE A 170 -0.65 -7.61 -5.21
CA ILE A 170 -0.02 -8.56 -4.28
C ILE A 170 -0.94 -9.76 -4.05
N PHE A 171 -2.24 -9.50 -3.85
CA PHE A 171 -3.22 -10.54 -3.56
C PHE A 171 -4.00 -11.05 -4.78
N ARG A 172 -3.51 -10.85 -6.02
CA ARG A 172 -4.26 -11.16 -7.26
C ARG A 172 -4.84 -12.59 -7.38
N ASN A 173 -4.25 -13.55 -6.67
CA ASN A 173 -4.67 -14.96 -6.64
C ASN A 173 -5.58 -15.30 -5.45
N TYR A 174 -5.97 -14.31 -4.65
CA TYR A 174 -6.80 -14.47 -3.46
C TYR A 174 -8.04 -13.58 -3.56
N LYS A 175 -9.13 -14.01 -2.91
CA LYS A 175 -10.38 -13.22 -2.88
C LYS A 175 -10.20 -11.83 -2.25
N PHE A 176 -9.18 -11.67 -1.40
CA PHE A 176 -8.84 -10.39 -0.75
C PHE A 176 -8.47 -9.29 -1.76
N LYS A 177 -8.09 -9.64 -3.01
CA LYS A 177 -7.86 -8.64 -4.08
C LYS A 177 -9.08 -7.75 -4.34
N TRP A 178 -10.29 -8.31 -4.25
CA TRP A 178 -11.51 -7.57 -4.57
C TRP A 178 -11.77 -6.48 -3.53
N TYR A 179 -11.50 -6.79 -2.26
CA TYR A 179 -11.50 -5.78 -1.20
C TYR A 179 -10.49 -4.67 -1.50
N CYS A 180 -9.25 -5.00 -1.84
CA CYS A 180 -8.23 -4.00 -2.18
C CYS A 180 -8.59 -3.16 -3.43
N LEU A 181 -9.17 -3.77 -4.47
CA LEU A 181 -9.62 -3.05 -5.67
C LEU A 181 -10.76 -2.08 -5.36
N ILE A 182 -11.75 -2.52 -4.58
CA ILE A 182 -12.87 -1.66 -4.16
C ILE A 182 -12.32 -0.48 -3.36
N VAL A 183 -11.43 -0.73 -2.40
CA VAL A 183 -10.80 0.35 -1.61
C VAL A 183 -10.00 1.28 -2.52
N SER A 184 -9.30 0.79 -3.53
CA SER A 184 -8.56 1.63 -4.47
C SER A 184 -9.46 2.58 -5.24
N ILE A 185 -10.62 2.10 -5.70
CA ILE A 185 -11.63 2.93 -6.39
C ILE A 185 -12.24 3.94 -5.41
N VAL A 186 -12.56 3.52 -4.19
CA VAL A 186 -13.08 4.43 -3.15
C VAL A 186 -12.06 5.51 -2.83
N MET A 187 -10.78 5.17 -2.64
CA MET A 187 -9.72 6.14 -2.40
C MET A 187 -9.54 7.09 -3.59
N ALA A 188 -9.62 6.60 -4.83
CA ALA A 188 -9.55 7.46 -6.02
C ALA A 188 -10.70 8.48 -6.04
N ALA A 189 -11.93 8.04 -5.76
CA ALA A 189 -13.06 8.96 -5.65
C ALA A 189 -12.89 9.95 -4.48
N THR A 190 -12.43 9.47 -3.32
CA THR A 190 -12.19 10.30 -2.13
C THR A 190 -11.19 11.41 -2.41
N VAL A 191 -10.02 11.09 -2.98
CA VAL A 191 -8.97 12.10 -3.19
C VAL A 191 -9.34 13.11 -4.27
N LEU A 192 -10.14 12.71 -5.28
CA LEU A 192 -10.61 13.63 -6.32
C LEU A 192 -11.74 14.53 -5.82
N LEU A 193 -12.73 13.98 -5.11
CA LEU A 193 -13.85 14.76 -4.55
C LEU A 193 -13.40 15.69 -3.41
N MET A 194 -12.35 15.34 -2.67
CA MET A 194 -11.73 16.26 -1.71
C MET A 194 -10.68 17.18 -2.35
N LYS A 195 -10.42 17.01 -3.66
CA LYS A 195 -9.36 17.72 -4.41
C LYS A 195 -8.00 17.66 -3.70
N MET A 196 -7.70 16.52 -3.07
CA MET A 196 -6.44 16.24 -2.37
C MET A 196 -5.32 15.81 -3.32
N HIS A 197 -5.68 15.41 -4.54
CA HIS A 197 -4.75 15.00 -5.58
C HIS A 197 -5.29 15.43 -6.94
N TYR A 198 -4.39 15.70 -7.87
CA TYR A 198 -4.74 15.87 -9.28
C TYR A 198 -5.19 14.55 -9.89
N THR A 199 -6.01 14.63 -10.95
CA THR A 199 -6.43 13.48 -11.75
C THR A 199 -5.23 12.73 -12.30
N ILE A 200 -4.17 13.44 -12.69
CA ILE A 200 -2.93 12.82 -13.16
C ILE A 200 -2.21 12.03 -12.06
N ASP A 201 -2.26 12.47 -10.80
CA ASP A 201 -1.68 11.75 -9.67
C ASP A 201 -2.39 10.40 -9.46
N VAL A 202 -3.72 10.38 -9.62
CA VAL A 202 -4.55 9.18 -9.50
C VAL A 202 -4.31 8.21 -10.64
N LEU A 203 -4.28 8.70 -11.88
CA LEU A 203 -3.99 7.85 -13.05
C LEU A 203 -2.58 7.28 -12.98
N ALA A 204 -1.58 8.12 -12.71
CA ALA A 204 -0.19 7.69 -12.55
C ALA A 204 -0.03 6.66 -11.44
N ALA A 205 -0.80 6.76 -10.34
CA ALA A 205 -0.77 5.78 -9.27
C ALA A 205 -1.02 4.35 -9.78
N TYR A 206 -1.96 4.13 -10.71
CA TYR A 206 -2.21 2.81 -11.27
C TYR A 206 -1.04 2.29 -12.13
N PHE A 207 -0.51 3.13 -13.03
CA PHE A 207 0.56 2.73 -13.94
C PHE A 207 1.89 2.49 -13.22
N VAL A 208 2.30 3.44 -12.37
CA VAL A 208 3.56 3.36 -11.61
C VAL A 208 3.52 2.17 -10.65
N THR A 209 2.40 1.99 -9.94
CA THR A 209 2.23 0.85 -9.03
C THR A 209 2.28 -0.48 -9.75
N TYR A 210 1.67 -0.60 -10.94
CA TYR A 210 1.79 -1.81 -11.75
C TYR A 210 3.24 -2.08 -12.17
N GLY A 211 3.97 -1.05 -12.60
CA GLY A 211 5.40 -1.16 -12.93
C GLY A 211 6.24 -1.65 -11.75
N ILE A 212 6.01 -1.09 -10.56
CA ILE A 212 6.69 -1.49 -9.31
C ILE A 212 6.34 -2.93 -8.93
N TYR A 213 5.08 -3.31 -9.06
CA TYR A 213 4.63 -4.68 -8.86
C TYR A 213 5.33 -5.64 -9.83
N ALA A 214 5.37 -5.33 -11.12
CA ALA A 214 6.00 -6.18 -12.13
C ALA A 214 7.51 -6.33 -11.90
N LEU A 215 8.18 -5.24 -11.51
CA LEU A 215 9.60 -5.25 -11.14
C LEU A 215 9.85 -6.10 -9.89
N SER A 216 9.11 -5.85 -8.82
CA SER A 216 9.17 -6.61 -7.56
C SER A 216 8.86 -8.08 -7.77
N ASP A 217 7.88 -8.34 -8.64
CA ASP A 217 7.59 -9.57 -9.37
C ASP A 217 8.86 -10.36 -9.69
N ARG A 218 9.53 -9.86 -10.72
CA ARG A 218 10.72 -10.45 -11.32
C ARG A 218 11.89 -10.58 -10.32
N LEU A 219 12.07 -9.60 -9.44
CA LEU A 219 13.18 -9.58 -8.49
C LEU A 219 13.02 -10.60 -7.35
N PHE A 220 11.80 -10.81 -6.86
CA PHE A 220 11.56 -11.60 -5.65
C PHE A 220 10.82 -12.92 -5.87
N HIS A 221 10.40 -13.22 -7.11
CA HIS A 221 9.69 -14.44 -7.48
C HIS A 221 10.30 -15.73 -6.88
N LYS A 222 11.63 -15.90 -6.97
CA LYS A 222 12.32 -17.10 -6.45
C LYS A 222 12.16 -17.27 -4.94
N TYR A 223 12.12 -16.19 -4.17
CA TYR A 223 11.91 -16.24 -2.72
C TYR A 223 10.46 -16.59 -2.40
N ASN A 224 9.50 -16.00 -3.11
CA ASN A 224 8.07 -16.26 -2.93
C ASN A 224 7.73 -17.74 -3.15
N GLU A 225 8.28 -18.35 -4.20
CA GLU A 225 8.08 -19.77 -4.50
C GLU A 225 8.76 -20.69 -3.48
N ARG A 226 9.95 -20.31 -2.98
CA ARG A 226 10.62 -21.06 -1.91
C ARG A 226 9.79 -21.08 -0.63
N PHE A 227 9.26 -19.94 -0.20
CA PHE A 227 8.51 -19.84 1.06
C PHE A 227 7.18 -20.60 1.01
N LYS A 228 6.50 -20.60 -0.13
CA LYS A 228 5.32 -21.46 -0.34
C LYS A 228 5.66 -22.94 -0.21
N LYS A 229 6.72 -23.41 -0.88
CA LYS A 229 7.16 -24.82 -0.81
C LYS A 229 7.49 -25.26 0.62
N ILE A 230 8.04 -24.37 1.45
CA ILE A 230 8.27 -24.64 2.88
C ILE A 230 6.95 -24.92 3.60
N ILE A 231 5.93 -24.08 3.38
CA ILE A 231 4.60 -24.29 3.95
C ILE A 231 3.99 -25.61 3.46
N GLU A 232 4.02 -25.87 2.16
CA GLU A 232 3.40 -27.08 1.58
C GLU A 232 3.99 -28.36 2.15
N LYS A 233 5.33 -28.41 2.31
CA LYS A 233 6.03 -29.56 2.88
C LYS A 233 5.71 -29.79 4.34
N LYS A 234 5.51 -28.72 5.13
CA LYS A 234 5.31 -28.78 6.59
C LYS A 234 3.87 -28.98 7.01
N THR A 235 2.92 -28.38 6.31
CA THR A 235 1.51 -28.32 6.75
C THR A 235 0.60 -29.30 6.00
N LYS A 236 1.13 -30.05 5.01
CA LYS A 236 0.35 -30.83 4.01
C LYS A 236 -0.70 -29.98 3.27
N PHE A 237 -0.68 -28.66 3.45
CA PHE A 237 -1.55 -27.71 2.77
C PHE A 237 -0.99 -27.49 1.37
N ARG A 238 -1.72 -27.89 0.32
CA ARG A 238 -1.36 -27.55 -1.05
C ARG A 238 -1.98 -26.21 -1.42
N PHE A 239 -1.19 -25.28 -1.94
CA PHE A 239 -1.77 -24.11 -2.59
C PHE A 239 -2.47 -24.58 -3.86
N LYS A 240 -3.67 -24.07 -4.14
CA LYS A 240 -4.49 -24.55 -5.27
C LYS A 240 -3.90 -24.23 -6.64
N GLU A 241 -2.92 -23.32 -6.74
CA GLU A 241 -2.30 -22.93 -8.01
C GLU A 241 -0.83 -22.54 -7.81
N PRO A 242 0.09 -22.95 -8.71
CA PRO A 242 1.42 -22.37 -8.78
C PRO A 242 1.31 -20.90 -9.17
N TYR A 243 2.24 -20.09 -8.66
CA TYR A 243 2.37 -18.71 -9.13
C TYR A 243 2.95 -18.74 -10.54
N HIS A 244 2.11 -18.53 -11.55
CA HIS A 244 2.58 -18.13 -12.87
C HIS A 244 2.71 -16.61 -12.90
N PRO A 245 3.91 -16.06 -13.14
CA PRO A 245 4.06 -14.78 -13.77
C PRO A 245 4.61 -15.05 -15.17
N GLU A 246 3.78 -15.59 -16.06
CA GLU A 246 3.88 -15.06 -17.41
C GLU A 246 3.15 -13.72 -17.36
N VAL A 247 3.81 -12.72 -16.75
CA VAL A 247 3.71 -11.38 -17.32
C VAL A 247 4.27 -11.62 -18.71
N PRO A 248 3.46 -11.51 -19.79
CA PRO A 248 3.99 -11.65 -21.13
C PRO A 248 5.25 -10.81 -21.17
N ALA A 249 6.38 -11.42 -21.57
CA ALA A 249 7.51 -10.60 -21.96
C ALA A 249 6.91 -9.55 -22.91
N LEU A 250 7.01 -8.27 -22.52
CA LEU A 250 6.72 -7.19 -23.43
C LEU A 250 7.73 -7.37 -24.55
N GLY A 251 7.32 -8.12 -25.57
CA GLY A 251 7.97 -8.22 -26.86
C GLY A 251 7.71 -6.95 -27.65
#